data_AF-A0A2U1F709-F1
#
_entry.id   AF-A0A2U1F709-F1
#
_cell.length_a   1.000
_cell.length_b   1.000
_cell.length_c   1.000
_cell.angle_alpha   90.00
_cell.angle_beta   90.00
_cell.angle_gamma   90.00
#
_symmetry.space_group_name_H-M   'P 1'
#
loop_
_entity.id
_entity.type
_entity.pdbx_description
1 polymer ?
#
loop_
_entity_poly.entity_id
_entity_poly.type
_entity_poly.pdbx_seq_one_letter_code
_entity_poly.pdbx_strand_id
1 'polypeptide(L)'
;MPRRRPATSRTPRWVAGLVVLLVTAAGCSSDGASGGGTRDVYAWPFSWDSVWNLPLSTEAQYRPFDTRAEDLELDWNNITVDPRAPVRTLRGDDEGVPVHVDPGLSADGEWNNCSALLVESPDRKTVIQGQPMELEPGGDPSWEYGWSPLSLTGPGTEGCHGGSGLSGLGGTIRRGELTAPGPIRHALKLGLNCTESCSREGDGYRWPAVKADRGYEDKYGGSDPDVHMGTLFAVAPDTDLSWITQPDVRKVAEALRDYGGYVVDETANDKNFVVVERGAEPEMPNIHSGEMRRLFASLSIVTNSARETPGGGPLDGPRRVACAPPFADGTGGAPPTCGPSDA
;
A
#
# COMPACT_ATOMS: atom_id res chain seq x y z
N MET A 1 -16.88 -54.69 -15.89
CA MET A 1 -15.94 -55.04 -14.81
C MET A 1 -15.37 -53.76 -14.23
N PRO A 2 -15.77 -53.41 -13.02
CA PRO A 2 -14.81 -53.21 -11.93
C PRO A 2 -15.21 -54.06 -10.71
N ARG A 3 -14.24 -54.76 -10.10
CA ARG A 3 -14.49 -55.66 -8.96
C ARG A 3 -14.57 -54.88 -7.65
N ARG A 4 -15.59 -55.19 -6.86
CA ARG A 4 -15.85 -54.70 -5.49
C ARG A 4 -15.30 -55.67 -4.43
N ARG A 5 -14.84 -55.07 -3.33
CA ARG A 5 -14.84 -55.53 -1.90
C ARG A 5 -13.82 -56.60 -1.45
N PRO A 6 -13.55 -56.76 -0.12
CA PRO A 6 -14.13 -56.10 1.08
C PRO A 6 -13.12 -55.56 2.13
N ALA A 7 -13.70 -54.86 3.12
CA ALA A 7 -13.08 -54.43 4.38
C ALA A 7 -12.74 -55.60 5.31
N THR A 8 -11.72 -55.42 6.14
CA THR A 8 -11.51 -56.18 7.38
C THR A 8 -11.14 -55.24 8.53
N SER A 9 -11.85 -55.40 9.63
CA SER A 9 -11.66 -54.74 10.92
C SER A 9 -10.56 -55.43 11.72
N ARG A 10 -9.80 -54.66 12.51
CA ARG A 10 -9.07 -55.13 13.70
C ARG A 10 -8.69 -53.94 14.59
N THR A 11 -9.37 -53.82 15.73
CA THR A 11 -8.82 -53.24 16.98
C THR A 11 -7.81 -54.26 17.56
N PRO A 12 -6.84 -53.93 18.45
CA PRO A 12 -7.12 -53.20 19.70
C PRO A 12 -5.96 -52.42 20.39
N ARG A 13 -6.32 -51.90 21.58
CA ARG A 13 -5.51 -51.58 22.77
C ARG A 13 -4.94 -50.16 22.93
N TRP A 14 -5.59 -49.48 23.87
CA TRP A 14 -5.13 -48.34 24.66
C TRP A 14 -3.87 -48.67 25.47
N VAL A 15 -2.90 -47.75 25.45
CA VAL A 15 -2.01 -47.47 26.59
C VAL A 15 -1.95 -45.95 26.74
N ALA A 16 -2.51 -45.47 27.86
CA ALA A 16 -2.40 -44.09 28.29
C ALA A 16 -0.99 -43.86 28.85
N GLY A 17 -0.24 -42.93 28.25
CA GLY A 17 1.02 -42.41 28.77
C GLY A 17 0.86 -40.92 29.06
N LEU A 18 0.63 -40.59 30.32
CA LEU A 18 0.59 -39.22 30.83
C LEU A 18 2.05 -38.74 30.95
N VAL A 19 2.50 -37.84 30.07
CA VAL A 19 3.78 -37.14 30.24
C VAL A 19 3.48 -35.76 30.80
N VAL A 20 3.67 -35.62 32.11
CA VAL A 20 3.74 -34.33 32.79
C VAL A 20 5.14 -33.79 32.57
N LEU A 21 5.27 -32.77 31.71
CA LEU A 21 6.49 -31.98 31.59
C LEU A 21 6.26 -30.65 32.32
N LEU A 22 6.71 -30.62 33.57
CA LEU A 22 6.99 -29.40 34.32
C LEU A 22 8.12 -28.67 33.61
N VAL A 23 7.82 -27.58 32.92
CA VAL A 23 8.84 -26.58 32.55
C VAL A 23 8.60 -25.35 33.41
N THR A 24 9.61 -25.08 34.22
CA THR A 24 9.75 -23.99 35.17
C THR A 24 9.60 -22.63 34.50
N ALA A 25 8.77 -21.77 35.10
CA ALA A 25 8.80 -20.34 34.86
C ALA A 25 10.13 -19.77 35.34
N ALA A 26 10.91 -19.21 34.43
CA ALA A 26 11.97 -18.26 34.73
C ALA A 26 11.57 -16.93 34.07
N GLY A 27 11.44 -15.90 34.91
CA GLY A 27 11.02 -14.57 34.51
C GLY A 27 12.06 -13.79 33.70
N CYS A 28 11.53 -12.77 33.04
CA CYS A 28 12.16 -11.53 32.56
C CYS A 28 13.61 -11.60 32.09
N SER A 29 13.79 -11.49 30.77
CA SER A 29 14.87 -10.68 30.20
C SER A 29 14.25 -9.83 29.10
N SER A 30 14.34 -8.52 29.31
CA SER A 30 14.03 -7.46 28.37
C SER A 30 15.09 -7.45 27.27
N ASP A 31 14.74 -7.94 26.08
CA ASP A 31 15.52 -7.67 24.88
C ASP A 31 14.95 -6.43 24.20
N GLY A 32 15.32 -5.27 24.74
CA GLY A 32 15.47 -4.07 23.94
C GLY A 32 16.81 -4.15 23.22
N ALA A 33 16.78 -4.48 21.91
CA ALA A 33 17.84 -4.17 20.94
C ALA A 33 17.40 -4.59 19.52
N SER A 34 17.18 -3.59 18.65
CA SER A 34 17.24 -3.61 17.18
C SER A 34 17.58 -4.94 16.47
N GLY A 35 16.56 -5.74 16.13
CA GLY A 35 16.67 -6.83 15.17
C GLY A 35 16.58 -6.30 13.73
N GLY A 36 17.59 -5.57 13.27
CA GLY A 36 17.62 -4.94 11.94
C GLY A 36 17.81 -5.95 10.81
N GLY A 37 16.76 -6.71 10.48
CA GLY A 37 16.74 -7.54 9.26
C GLY A 37 16.72 -6.67 8.00
N THR A 38 17.34 -7.12 6.92
CA THR A 38 17.30 -6.40 5.63
C THR A 38 15.97 -6.61 4.92
N ARG A 39 15.52 -5.66 4.10
CA ARG A 39 14.34 -5.81 3.24
C ARG A 39 14.67 -6.07 1.77
N ASP A 40 13.77 -6.75 1.08
CA ASP A 40 13.80 -6.97 -0.36
C ASP A 40 13.28 -5.72 -1.09
N VAL A 41 14.08 -5.18 -2.00
CA VAL A 41 13.78 -3.97 -2.78
C VAL A 41 12.58 -4.14 -3.71
N TYR A 42 12.27 -5.36 -4.15
CA TYR A 42 11.12 -5.62 -5.04
C TYR A 42 9.82 -5.82 -4.27
N ALA A 43 9.91 -6.25 -3.00
CA ALA A 43 8.74 -6.42 -2.12
C ALA A 43 8.42 -5.14 -1.35
N TRP A 44 9.44 -4.42 -0.89
CA TRP A 44 9.31 -3.19 -0.12
C TRP A 44 10.27 -2.12 -0.67
N PRO A 45 9.90 -1.48 -1.80
CA PRO A 45 10.73 -0.47 -2.45
C PRO A 45 10.76 0.86 -1.70
N PHE A 46 11.57 1.76 -2.26
CA PHE A 46 11.85 3.15 -1.91
C PHE A 46 12.66 3.38 -0.66
N SER A 47 13.29 4.54 -0.57
CA SER A 47 14.04 4.96 0.61
C SER A 47 13.15 4.99 1.85
N TRP A 48 13.74 4.85 3.03
CA TRP A 48 13.02 4.85 4.30
C TRP A 48 12.25 6.15 4.58
N ASP A 49 12.71 7.27 4.02
CA ASP A 49 12.13 8.62 4.14
C ASP A 49 11.12 8.94 3.03
N SER A 50 10.83 7.96 2.16
CA SER A 50 9.72 8.04 1.23
C SER A 50 8.40 8.25 1.99
N VAL A 51 7.51 9.06 1.43
CA VAL A 51 6.13 9.23 1.96
C VAL A 51 5.38 7.90 2.08
N TRP A 52 5.77 6.89 1.31
CA TRP A 52 5.19 5.56 1.40
C TRP A 52 5.77 4.75 2.57
N ASN A 53 7.03 4.93 2.94
CA ASN A 53 7.69 4.08 3.95
C ASN A 53 7.81 4.72 5.32
N LEU A 54 7.62 6.03 5.41
CA LEU A 54 7.79 6.76 6.64
C LEU A 54 6.56 6.56 7.54
N PRO A 55 6.68 5.94 8.72
CA PRO A 55 5.57 5.85 9.64
C PRO A 55 5.13 7.23 10.13
N LEU A 56 3.89 7.35 10.59
CA LEU A 56 3.40 8.60 11.16
C LEU A 56 4.25 9.01 12.37
N SER A 57 4.43 10.31 12.53
CA SER A 57 5.06 10.89 13.71
C SER A 57 4.19 10.66 14.94
N THR A 58 4.81 10.52 16.11
CA THR A 58 4.06 10.59 17.39
C THR A 58 3.54 12.00 17.69
N GLU A 59 4.04 13.01 16.97
CA GLU A 59 3.59 14.42 17.04
C GLU A 59 2.49 14.75 16.01
N ALA A 60 2.02 13.77 15.24
CA ALA A 60 0.96 13.94 14.27
C ALA A 60 -0.32 14.49 14.92
N GLN A 61 -0.92 15.49 14.28
CA GLN A 61 -2.17 16.11 14.72
C GLN A 61 -3.34 15.58 13.91
N TYR A 62 -4.39 15.14 14.60
CA TYR A 62 -5.53 14.46 14.01
C TYR A 62 -6.78 15.33 14.12
N ARG A 63 -7.46 15.54 13.00
CA ARG A 63 -8.82 16.08 12.99
C ARG A 63 -9.78 15.04 12.40
N PRO A 64 -10.83 14.63 13.12
CA PRO A 64 -11.83 13.72 12.59
C PRO A 64 -12.42 14.25 11.28
N PHE A 65 -12.57 13.36 10.30
CA PHE A 65 -13.21 13.68 9.03
C PHE A 65 -14.01 12.46 8.57
N ASP A 66 -15.29 12.67 8.36
CA ASP A 66 -16.13 11.66 7.72
C ASP A 66 -15.93 11.75 6.21
N THR A 67 -15.32 10.72 5.63
CA THR A 67 -15.14 10.63 4.18
C THR A 67 -16.45 10.46 3.42
N ARG A 68 -17.58 10.29 4.13
CA ARG A 68 -18.93 10.12 3.58
C ARG A 68 -19.03 9.00 2.54
N ALA A 69 -18.20 7.95 2.72
CA ALA A 69 -18.18 6.83 1.80
C ALA A 69 -19.46 5.99 1.98
N GLU A 70 -20.28 5.90 0.94
CA GLU A 70 -21.44 5.01 0.97
C GLU A 70 -21.02 3.55 0.77
N ASP A 71 -20.02 3.34 -0.09
CA ASP A 71 -19.37 2.06 -0.36
C ASP A 71 -17.87 2.23 -0.62
N LEU A 72 -17.15 1.12 -0.55
CA LEU A 72 -15.71 1.03 -0.82
C LEU A 72 -15.47 0.05 -1.96
N GLU A 73 -14.59 0.42 -2.89
CA GLU A 73 -14.17 -0.43 -4.00
C GLU A 73 -12.65 -0.62 -4.01
N LEU A 74 -12.21 -1.53 -4.87
CA LEU A 74 -10.80 -1.69 -5.21
C LEU A 74 -10.53 -0.96 -6.51
N ASP A 75 -9.47 -0.18 -6.51
CA ASP A 75 -8.79 0.24 -7.73
C ASP A 75 -7.52 -0.61 -7.93
N TRP A 76 -7.07 -0.80 -9.16
CA TRP A 76 -6.04 -1.79 -9.48
C TRP A 76 -4.89 -1.17 -10.25
N ASN A 77 -3.69 -1.45 -9.78
CA ASN A 77 -2.48 -1.14 -10.52
C ASN A 77 -1.83 -2.39 -11.07
N ASN A 78 -1.45 -2.31 -12.34
CA ASN A 78 -0.72 -3.37 -13.02
C ASN A 78 0.78 -3.24 -12.77
N ILE A 79 1.32 -4.11 -11.93
CA ILE A 79 2.69 -3.97 -11.45
C ILE A 79 3.47 -5.24 -11.71
N THR A 80 4.63 -5.11 -12.37
CA THR A 80 5.64 -6.17 -12.39
C THR A 80 6.99 -5.58 -12.01
N VAL A 81 7.47 -5.94 -10.83
CA VAL A 81 8.82 -5.61 -10.35
C VAL A 81 9.68 -6.83 -10.05
N ASP A 82 9.21 -8.05 -10.36
CA ASP A 82 10.03 -9.26 -10.21
C ASP A 82 11.06 -9.35 -11.35
N PRO A 83 12.37 -9.25 -11.08
CA PRO A 83 13.41 -9.35 -12.10
C PRO A 83 13.53 -10.74 -12.74
N ARG A 84 12.79 -11.73 -12.24
CA ARG A 84 12.72 -13.08 -12.81
C ARG A 84 11.59 -13.21 -13.82
N ALA A 85 10.68 -12.23 -13.89
CA ALA A 85 9.63 -12.25 -14.89
C ALA A 85 10.24 -12.11 -16.30
N PRO A 86 9.65 -12.74 -17.34
CA PRO A 86 10.15 -12.65 -18.70
C PRO A 86 10.28 -11.20 -19.19
N VAL A 87 11.33 -10.94 -19.97
CA VAL A 87 11.51 -9.63 -20.62
C VAL A 87 10.58 -9.52 -21.83
N ARG A 88 9.94 -8.35 -21.97
CA ARG A 88 9.04 -7.94 -23.06
C ARG A 88 9.41 -6.55 -23.53
N THR A 89 8.90 -6.15 -24.70
CA THR A 89 9.15 -4.82 -25.25
C THR A 89 7.94 -3.94 -24.99
N LEU A 90 8.05 -3.01 -24.04
CA LEU A 90 7.04 -1.99 -23.84
C LEU A 90 6.99 -1.04 -25.05
N ARG A 91 5.77 -0.73 -25.49
CA ARG A 91 5.49 0.31 -26.50
C ARG A 91 4.69 1.45 -25.87
N GLY A 92 5.38 2.51 -25.48
CA GLY A 92 4.76 3.66 -24.80
C GLY A 92 5.01 4.99 -25.50
N ASP A 93 6.23 5.16 -25.99
CA ASP A 93 6.70 6.34 -26.72
C ASP A 93 7.29 5.90 -28.08
N ASP A 94 8.01 6.79 -28.78
CA ASP A 94 8.63 6.52 -30.08
C ASP A 94 9.70 5.39 -30.06
N GLU A 95 10.17 4.96 -28.88
CA GLU A 95 11.15 3.89 -28.70
C GLU A 95 10.63 2.76 -27.79
N GLY A 96 10.96 1.52 -28.16
CA GLY A 96 10.60 0.34 -27.38
C GLY A 96 11.56 0.10 -26.21
N VAL A 97 11.02 -0.12 -25.00
CA VAL A 97 11.82 -0.30 -23.78
C VAL A 97 11.71 -1.75 -23.29
N PRO A 98 12.83 -2.47 -23.06
CA PRO A 98 12.79 -3.82 -22.51
C PRO A 98 12.42 -3.78 -21.01
N VAL A 99 11.36 -4.50 -20.64
CA VAL A 99 10.80 -4.53 -19.28
C VAL A 99 10.45 -5.95 -18.85
N HIS A 100 10.48 -6.21 -17.55
CA HIS A 100 9.97 -7.46 -16.95
C HIS A 100 8.44 -7.41 -16.84
N VAL A 101 7.77 -8.48 -17.30
CA VAL A 101 6.30 -8.57 -17.28
C VAL A 101 5.87 -9.94 -16.76
N ASP A 102 5.03 -9.97 -15.73
CA ASP A 102 4.41 -11.20 -15.24
C ASP A 102 3.56 -11.81 -16.37
N PRO A 103 3.81 -13.06 -16.78
CA PRO A 103 3.11 -13.67 -17.91
C PRO A 103 1.60 -13.86 -17.67
N GLY A 104 1.14 -13.80 -16.41
CA GLY A 104 -0.27 -13.82 -16.06
C GLY A 104 -0.94 -12.45 -16.01
N LEU A 105 -0.18 -11.35 -16.13
CA LEU A 105 -0.71 -10.00 -16.13
C LEU A 105 -1.45 -9.70 -17.42
N SER A 106 -2.57 -9.00 -17.32
CA SER A 106 -3.36 -8.53 -18.45
C SER A 106 -3.96 -7.18 -18.16
N ALA A 107 -4.10 -6.35 -19.20
CA ALA A 107 -4.72 -5.04 -19.14
C ALA A 107 -5.47 -4.80 -20.46
N ASP A 108 -6.67 -4.23 -20.35
CA ASP A 108 -7.61 -4.05 -21.46
C ASP A 108 -7.48 -2.69 -22.17
N GLY A 109 -6.56 -1.83 -21.73
CA GLY A 109 -6.42 -0.47 -22.24
C GLY A 109 -7.49 0.51 -21.75
N GLU A 110 -8.33 0.13 -20.79
CA GLU A 110 -9.26 1.07 -20.17
C GLU A 110 -8.50 2.15 -19.37
N TRP A 111 -9.07 3.36 -19.34
CA TRP A 111 -8.55 4.47 -18.55
C TRP A 111 -8.60 4.15 -17.05
N ASN A 112 -7.77 4.85 -16.27
CA ASN A 112 -7.53 4.56 -14.85
C ASN A 112 -6.81 3.23 -14.60
N ASN A 113 -5.78 2.95 -15.41
CA ASN A 113 -4.98 1.74 -15.30
C ASN A 113 -3.49 2.05 -15.14
N CYS A 114 -3.14 2.64 -13.99
CA CYS A 114 -1.79 3.03 -13.66
C CYS A 114 -0.89 1.79 -13.51
N SER A 115 0.13 1.72 -14.37
CA SER A 115 1.00 0.56 -14.49
C SER A 115 2.44 0.90 -14.12
N ALA A 116 3.16 -0.03 -13.50
CA ALA A 116 4.56 0.12 -13.12
C ALA A 116 5.37 -1.14 -13.46
N LEU A 117 6.36 -1.00 -14.35
CA LEU A 117 7.15 -2.11 -14.89
C LEU A 117 8.64 -1.90 -14.62
N LEU A 118 9.33 -2.94 -14.15
CA LEU A 118 10.78 -2.93 -13.98
C LEU A 118 11.48 -3.00 -15.34
N VAL A 119 12.40 -2.07 -15.58
CA VAL A 119 13.22 -2.03 -16.79
C VAL A 119 14.32 -3.10 -16.71
N GLU A 120 14.48 -3.87 -17.78
CA GLU A 120 15.64 -4.76 -17.94
C GLU A 120 16.90 -3.91 -18.03
N SER A 121 17.66 -3.91 -16.95
CA SER A 121 18.83 -3.08 -16.75
C SER A 121 19.83 -3.80 -15.85
N PRO A 122 21.14 -3.52 -15.97
CA PRO A 122 22.13 -4.17 -15.11
C PRO A 122 21.91 -3.93 -13.61
N ASP A 123 21.37 -2.77 -13.23
CA ASP A 123 21.12 -2.42 -11.83
C ASP A 123 19.81 -3.03 -11.29
N ARG A 124 18.87 -3.37 -12.17
CA ARG A 124 17.52 -3.87 -11.84
C ARG A 124 16.82 -3.02 -10.79
N LYS A 125 17.03 -1.69 -10.85
CA LYS A 125 16.47 -0.73 -9.89
C LYS A 125 15.58 0.30 -10.55
N THR A 126 15.47 0.33 -11.87
CA THR A 126 14.68 1.33 -12.59
C THR A 126 13.29 0.81 -12.91
N VAL A 127 12.25 1.53 -12.50
CA VAL A 127 10.85 1.28 -12.86
C VAL A 127 10.35 2.41 -13.72
N ILE A 128 9.59 2.07 -14.75
CA ILE A 128 8.85 3.02 -15.57
C ILE A 128 7.36 2.85 -15.33
N GLN A 129 6.62 3.94 -15.52
CA GLN A 129 5.20 4.01 -15.20
C GLN A 129 4.42 4.61 -16.36
N GLY A 130 3.18 4.15 -16.56
CA GLY A 130 2.33 4.66 -17.63
C GLY A 130 0.88 4.23 -17.53
N GLN A 131 0.05 4.85 -18.38
CA GLN A 131 -1.37 4.53 -18.52
C GLN A 131 -1.97 5.11 -19.82
N PRO A 132 -3.15 4.62 -20.25
CA PRO A 132 -3.69 3.31 -19.88
C PRO A 132 -2.80 2.21 -20.47
N MET A 133 -2.64 1.09 -19.75
CA MET A 133 -1.88 -0.04 -20.29
C MET A 133 -2.80 -1.01 -21.04
N GLU A 134 -2.37 -1.43 -22.22
CA GLU A 134 -2.90 -2.58 -22.94
C GLU A 134 -1.88 -3.72 -22.88
N LEU A 135 -2.33 -4.91 -22.48
CA LEU A 135 -1.46 -6.09 -22.34
C LEU A 135 -2.30 -7.37 -22.41
N GLU A 136 -2.05 -8.18 -23.44
CA GLU A 136 -2.49 -9.57 -23.47
C GLU A 136 -1.57 -10.46 -22.62
N PRO A 137 -2.09 -11.51 -21.95
CA PRO A 137 -1.27 -12.43 -21.16
C PRO A 137 -0.04 -12.96 -21.93
N GLY A 138 1.15 -12.71 -21.38
CA GLY A 138 2.42 -13.11 -21.96
C GLY A 138 2.88 -12.31 -23.18
N GLY A 139 2.11 -11.30 -23.60
CA GLY A 139 2.41 -10.39 -24.72
C GLY A 139 3.37 -9.26 -24.36
N ASP A 140 3.52 -8.32 -25.30
CA ASP A 140 4.23 -7.05 -25.11
C ASP A 140 3.24 -6.01 -24.55
N PRO A 141 3.59 -5.26 -23.48
CA PRO A 141 2.73 -4.19 -22.98
C PRO A 141 2.82 -2.94 -23.85
N SER A 142 1.77 -2.12 -23.83
CA SER A 142 1.78 -0.78 -24.39
C SER A 142 1.02 0.20 -23.52
N TRP A 143 1.35 1.49 -23.58
CA TRP A 143 0.56 2.55 -22.96
C TRP A 143 0.55 3.84 -23.79
N GLU A 144 -0.39 4.74 -23.55
CA GLU A 144 -0.49 6.03 -24.29
C GLU A 144 0.38 7.13 -23.66
N TYR A 145 0.50 7.15 -22.33
CA TYR A 145 1.28 8.16 -21.60
C TYR A 145 2.30 7.51 -20.68
N GLY A 146 3.55 7.93 -20.81
CA GLY A 146 4.64 7.57 -19.90
C GLY A 146 4.95 8.67 -18.88
N TRP A 147 5.43 8.26 -17.70
CA TRP A 147 5.98 9.14 -16.69
C TRP A 147 7.50 8.94 -16.58
N SER A 148 8.17 9.93 -15.97
CA SER A 148 9.60 9.84 -15.71
C SER A 148 9.94 8.54 -14.96
N PRO A 149 11.02 7.84 -15.35
CA PRO A 149 11.47 6.66 -14.63
C PRO A 149 11.77 6.97 -13.17
N LEU A 150 11.52 6.00 -12.29
CA LEU A 150 11.83 6.08 -10.87
C LEU A 150 12.85 4.99 -10.49
N SER A 151 13.58 5.23 -9.40
CA SER A 151 14.42 4.21 -8.78
C SER A 151 13.69 3.51 -7.64
N LEU A 152 13.75 2.19 -7.59
CA LEU A 152 13.29 1.38 -6.46
C LEU A 152 14.01 1.70 -5.14
N THR A 153 15.12 2.43 -5.18
CA THR A 153 15.85 2.90 -3.98
C THR A 153 15.69 4.40 -3.72
N GLY A 154 14.97 5.11 -4.59
CA GLY A 154 14.69 6.54 -4.46
C GLY A 154 13.41 6.82 -3.66
N PRO A 155 12.90 8.07 -3.70
CA PRO A 155 11.73 8.46 -2.92
C PRO A 155 10.41 7.87 -3.45
N GLY A 156 10.34 7.60 -4.76
CA GLY A 156 9.18 6.97 -5.39
C GLY A 156 7.86 7.72 -5.21
N THR A 157 7.87 9.04 -5.02
CA THR A 157 6.66 9.82 -4.71
C THR A 157 5.72 9.96 -5.90
N GLU A 158 6.25 10.27 -7.08
CA GLU A 158 5.47 10.65 -8.26
C GLU A 158 5.28 9.48 -9.23
N GLY A 159 4.22 9.55 -10.05
CA GLY A 159 3.92 8.52 -11.05
C GLY A 159 2.59 8.68 -11.74
N CYS A 160 2.07 7.54 -12.22
CA CYS A 160 0.96 7.49 -13.15
C CYS A 160 -0.44 7.67 -12.54
N HIS A 161 -0.61 7.98 -11.25
CA HIS A 161 -1.96 8.35 -10.77
C HIS A 161 -2.34 9.72 -11.32
N GLY A 162 -3.37 9.74 -12.17
CA GLY A 162 -3.71 10.88 -13.02
C GLY A 162 -4.20 12.11 -12.25
N GLY A 163 -4.90 11.88 -11.14
CA GLY A 163 -5.46 12.92 -10.28
C GLY A 163 -4.41 13.63 -9.44
N SER A 164 -3.54 12.88 -8.78
CA SER A 164 -2.53 13.46 -7.87
C SER A 164 -1.13 13.62 -8.46
N GLY A 165 -0.81 12.89 -9.52
CA GLY A 165 0.56 12.68 -9.99
C GLY A 165 1.40 11.77 -9.11
N LEU A 166 0.78 11.00 -8.19
CA LEU A 166 1.48 10.11 -7.26
C LEU A 166 1.81 8.74 -7.87
N SER A 167 2.71 8.04 -7.19
CA SER A 167 3.31 6.77 -7.62
C SER A 167 2.31 5.66 -7.93
N GLY A 168 2.49 5.00 -9.07
CA GLY A 168 1.83 3.74 -9.41
C GLY A 168 2.31 2.55 -8.61
N LEU A 169 3.55 2.57 -8.10
CA LEU A 169 4.11 1.50 -7.26
C LEU A 169 3.94 1.78 -5.77
N GLY A 170 4.23 3.00 -5.34
CA GLY A 170 4.13 3.41 -3.94
C GLY A 170 2.70 3.37 -3.42
N GLY A 171 2.54 2.82 -2.22
CA GLY A 171 1.27 2.74 -1.51
C GLY A 171 0.21 1.81 -2.08
N THR A 172 0.51 1.06 -3.15
CA THR A 172 -0.34 -0.03 -3.62
C THR A 172 -0.16 -1.24 -2.70
N ILE A 173 -1.26 -1.80 -2.18
CA ILE A 173 -1.22 -3.07 -1.46
C ILE A 173 -0.80 -4.18 -2.43
N ARG A 174 0.32 -4.85 -2.15
CA ARG A 174 0.96 -5.86 -3.00
C ARG A 174 0.38 -7.25 -2.73
N ARG A 175 0.49 -8.14 -3.73
CA ARG A 175 0.16 -9.56 -3.58
C ARG A 175 0.88 -10.17 -2.38
N GLY A 176 0.16 -10.91 -1.55
CA GLY A 176 0.64 -11.55 -0.33
C GLY A 176 0.58 -10.69 0.93
N GLU A 177 0.46 -9.36 0.84
CA GLU A 177 0.50 -8.50 2.04
C GLU A 177 -0.72 -8.67 2.94
N LEU A 178 -1.88 -9.01 2.38
CA LEU A 178 -3.10 -9.25 3.15
C LEU A 178 -3.16 -10.67 3.71
N THR A 179 -2.45 -11.63 3.12
CA THR A 179 -2.46 -13.05 3.54
C THR A 179 -1.24 -13.49 4.36
N ALA A 180 -0.09 -12.83 4.23
CA ALA A 180 1.13 -13.15 4.99
C ALA A 180 0.97 -12.89 6.51
N PRO A 181 1.79 -13.46 7.40
CA PRO A 181 1.69 -13.17 8.84
C PRO A 181 2.15 -11.76 9.22
N GLY A 182 2.95 -11.09 8.38
CA GLY A 182 3.45 -9.73 8.65
C GLY A 182 2.40 -8.64 8.40
N PRO A 183 2.60 -7.43 8.97
CA PRO A 183 1.78 -6.26 8.67
C PRO A 183 2.13 -5.67 7.29
N ILE A 184 1.24 -4.85 6.75
CA ILE A 184 1.57 -3.91 5.66
C ILE A 184 2.46 -2.80 6.25
N ARG A 185 3.56 -2.48 5.58
CA ARG A 185 4.61 -1.58 6.11
C ARG A 185 4.79 -0.29 5.30
N HIS A 186 3.70 0.19 4.73
CA HIS A 186 3.70 1.42 3.95
C HIS A 186 2.37 2.17 4.07
N ALA A 187 2.38 3.46 3.76
CA ALA A 187 1.18 4.26 3.61
C ALA A 187 0.36 3.75 2.42
N LEU A 188 -0.96 3.79 2.53
CA LEU A 188 -1.86 3.30 1.48
C LEU A 188 -2.20 4.38 0.46
N LYS A 189 -2.65 3.97 -0.72
CA LYS A 189 -3.33 4.86 -1.66
C LYS A 189 -4.83 4.74 -1.50
N LEU A 190 -5.47 5.90 -1.37
CA LEU A 190 -6.90 6.06 -1.19
C LEU A 190 -7.46 6.86 -2.36
N GLY A 191 -8.65 6.49 -2.83
CA GLY A 191 -9.46 7.39 -3.65
C GLY A 191 -10.66 7.89 -2.87
N LEU A 192 -11.06 9.14 -3.15
CA LEU A 192 -12.19 9.78 -2.49
C LEU A 192 -13.27 10.22 -3.49
N ASN A 193 -14.53 10.16 -3.05
CA ASN A 193 -15.60 10.88 -3.73
C ASN A 193 -15.36 12.39 -3.58
N CYS A 194 -14.62 12.96 -4.53
CA CYS A 194 -14.29 14.38 -4.51
C CYS A 194 -15.46 15.28 -4.89
N THR A 195 -16.55 14.76 -5.46
CA THR A 195 -17.78 15.56 -5.67
C THR A 195 -18.39 16.03 -4.36
N GLU A 196 -18.01 15.41 -3.24
CA GLU A 196 -18.45 15.77 -1.90
C GLU A 196 -17.33 16.12 -0.93
N SER A 197 -16.15 15.51 -1.08
CA SER A 197 -15.11 15.51 -0.05
C SER A 197 -13.97 16.48 -0.31
N CYS A 198 -13.52 16.60 -1.55
CA CYS A 198 -12.30 17.34 -1.89
C CYS A 198 -12.62 18.81 -2.17
N SER A 199 -11.78 19.71 -1.67
CA SER A 199 -11.91 21.16 -1.86
C SER A 199 -11.21 21.61 -3.13
N ARG A 200 -11.71 22.71 -3.71
CA ARG A 200 -11.09 23.38 -4.86
C ARG A 200 -9.99 24.37 -4.45
N GLU A 201 -9.91 24.71 -3.16
CA GLU A 201 -8.91 25.66 -2.66
C GLU A 201 -7.49 25.14 -2.88
N GLY A 202 -6.50 26.05 -2.99
CA GLY A 202 -5.10 25.64 -3.16
C GLY A 202 -4.85 24.76 -4.40
N ASP A 203 -5.57 25.04 -5.49
CA ASP A 203 -5.52 24.28 -6.74
C ASP A 203 -6.00 22.81 -6.64
N GLY A 204 -6.70 22.45 -5.56
CA GLY A 204 -7.28 21.11 -5.36
C GLY A 204 -6.28 20.02 -4.94
N TYR A 205 -5.03 20.39 -4.67
CA TYR A 205 -3.99 19.46 -4.24
C TYR A 205 -3.11 20.05 -3.15
N ARG A 206 -2.48 19.17 -2.37
CA ARG A 206 -1.42 19.50 -1.42
C ARG A 206 -0.33 18.46 -1.48
N TRP A 207 0.85 18.81 -0.96
CA TRP A 207 1.95 17.85 -0.85
C TRP A 207 1.49 16.55 -0.14
N PRO A 208 1.86 15.35 -0.65
CA PRO A 208 2.85 15.10 -1.69
C PRO A 208 2.33 15.09 -3.12
N ALA A 209 1.03 15.28 -3.35
CA ALA A 209 0.50 15.42 -4.70
C ALA A 209 1.08 16.68 -5.36
N VAL A 210 1.19 16.63 -6.69
CA VAL A 210 1.76 17.70 -7.51
C VAL A 210 0.73 18.35 -8.44
N LYS A 211 -0.48 17.80 -8.46
CA LYS A 211 -1.63 18.28 -9.23
C LYS A 211 -2.93 17.74 -8.62
N ALA A 212 -4.04 18.27 -9.11
CA ALA A 212 -5.38 17.74 -8.91
C ALA A 212 -5.92 17.13 -10.22
N ASP A 213 -7.06 16.45 -10.12
CA ASP A 213 -7.76 15.91 -11.27
C ASP A 213 -8.07 16.98 -12.31
N ARG A 214 -8.06 16.56 -13.58
CA ARG A 214 -8.47 17.45 -14.66
C ARG A 214 -9.94 17.88 -14.46
N GLY A 215 -10.18 19.19 -14.38
CA GLY A 215 -11.51 19.74 -14.18
C GLY A 215 -11.96 19.77 -12.71
N TYR A 216 -11.02 19.66 -11.76
CA TYR A 216 -11.30 19.78 -10.33
C TYR A 216 -12.10 21.06 -9.98
N GLU A 217 -11.89 22.15 -10.72
CA GLU A 217 -12.55 23.45 -10.52
C GLU A 217 -14.08 23.35 -10.63
N ASP A 218 -14.59 22.44 -11.44
CA ASP A 218 -16.03 22.21 -11.59
C ASP A 218 -16.47 20.98 -10.79
N LYS A 219 -15.59 19.99 -10.62
CA LYS A 219 -15.92 18.67 -10.07
C LYS A 219 -15.88 18.57 -8.54
N TYR A 220 -14.88 19.19 -7.90
CA TYR A 220 -14.61 18.97 -6.48
C TYR A 220 -15.60 19.73 -5.59
N GLY A 221 -16.51 19.07 -4.88
CA GLY A 221 -17.60 19.75 -4.15
C GLY A 221 -17.40 19.90 -2.64
N GLY A 222 -16.27 19.47 -2.09
CA GLY A 222 -15.95 19.60 -0.67
C GLY A 222 -15.69 21.02 -0.22
N SER A 223 -16.06 21.32 1.03
CA SER A 223 -15.87 22.62 1.67
C SER A 223 -14.73 22.65 2.69
N ASP A 224 -14.14 21.50 3.03
CA ASP A 224 -13.01 21.43 3.96
C ASP A 224 -11.70 21.75 3.22
N PRO A 225 -11.01 22.87 3.54
CA PRO A 225 -9.82 23.31 2.83
C PRO A 225 -8.58 22.44 3.08
N ASP A 226 -8.63 21.41 3.92
CA ASP A 226 -7.52 20.46 4.12
C ASP A 226 -7.68 19.16 3.33
N VAL A 227 -8.81 18.95 2.65
CA VAL A 227 -9.10 17.71 1.91
C VAL A 227 -8.91 17.93 0.42
N HIS A 228 -7.87 17.31 -0.12
CA HIS A 228 -7.34 17.51 -1.46
C HIS A 228 -6.71 16.22 -1.97
N MET A 229 -6.32 16.19 -3.24
CA MET A 229 -5.28 15.25 -3.67
C MET A 229 -4.04 15.42 -2.78
N GLY A 230 -3.46 14.31 -2.33
CA GLY A 230 -2.33 14.29 -1.41
C GLY A 230 -2.66 14.50 0.07
N THR A 231 -3.93 14.65 0.46
CA THR A 231 -4.29 14.66 1.88
C THR A 231 -3.96 13.31 2.53
N LEU A 232 -3.31 13.35 3.69
CA LEU A 232 -2.99 12.17 4.50
C LEU A 232 -4.12 11.90 5.48
N PHE A 233 -4.81 10.78 5.30
CA PHE A 233 -5.75 10.23 6.27
C PHE A 233 -5.09 9.15 7.12
N ALA A 234 -5.53 9.04 8.37
CA ALA A 234 -5.03 8.01 9.28
C ALA A 234 -6.08 7.63 10.32
N VAL A 235 -5.91 6.44 10.88
CA VAL A 235 -6.59 6.06 12.12
C VAL A 235 -5.83 6.71 13.27
N ALA A 236 -6.51 7.53 14.07
CA ALA A 236 -5.91 8.16 15.24
C ALA A 236 -5.41 7.11 16.27
N PRO A 237 -4.36 7.42 17.07
CA PRO A 237 -3.71 6.49 18.00
C PRO A 237 -4.69 5.71 18.89
N ASP A 238 -5.65 6.44 19.45
CA ASP A 238 -6.54 5.97 20.51
C ASP A 238 -7.87 5.47 19.96
N THR A 239 -8.02 5.39 18.63
CA THR A 239 -9.23 4.84 18.01
C THR A 239 -9.38 3.37 18.41
N ASP A 240 -10.52 3.04 19.01
CA ASP A 240 -10.88 1.65 19.29
C ASP A 240 -11.09 0.88 17.99
N LEU A 241 -10.35 -0.22 17.84
CA LEU A 241 -10.40 -1.12 16.71
C LEU A 241 -10.84 -2.54 17.10
N SER A 242 -11.25 -2.75 18.35
CA SER A 242 -11.65 -4.07 18.88
C SER A 242 -12.89 -4.66 18.19
N TRP A 243 -13.66 -3.83 17.49
CA TRP A 243 -14.81 -4.22 16.69
C TRP A 243 -14.44 -4.85 15.35
N ILE A 244 -13.19 -4.73 14.90
CA ILE A 244 -12.73 -5.32 13.63
C ILE A 244 -12.42 -6.79 13.84
N THR A 245 -13.20 -7.66 13.22
CA THR A 245 -13.05 -9.12 13.31
C THR A 245 -12.49 -9.72 12.02
N GLN A 246 -12.59 -9.01 10.91
CA GLN A 246 -12.13 -9.45 9.59
C GLN A 246 -10.61 -9.24 9.44
N PRO A 247 -9.81 -10.29 9.13
CA PRO A 247 -8.35 -10.18 9.11
C PRO A 247 -7.77 -9.19 8.08
N ASP A 248 -8.36 -9.12 6.89
CA ASP A 248 -7.98 -8.17 5.84
C ASP A 248 -8.30 -6.73 6.25
N VAL A 249 -9.49 -6.49 6.82
CA VAL A 249 -9.85 -5.17 7.39
C VAL A 249 -8.93 -4.79 8.54
N ARG A 250 -8.53 -5.75 9.38
CA ARG A 250 -7.58 -5.52 10.49
C ARG A 250 -6.25 -5.01 9.98
N LYS A 251 -5.69 -5.63 8.94
CA LYS A 251 -4.43 -5.22 8.35
C LYS A 251 -4.47 -3.84 7.72
N VAL A 252 -5.55 -3.53 7.01
CA VAL A 252 -5.75 -2.20 6.41
C VAL A 252 -5.83 -1.14 7.52
N ALA A 253 -6.59 -1.40 8.58
CA ALA A 253 -6.70 -0.51 9.72
C ALA A 253 -5.37 -0.28 10.45
N GLU A 254 -4.55 -1.33 10.59
CA GLU A 254 -3.22 -1.22 11.20
C GLU A 254 -2.26 -0.42 10.32
N ALA A 255 -2.27 -0.65 9.00
CA ALA A 255 -1.50 0.17 8.05
C ALA A 255 -1.90 1.65 8.11
N LEU A 256 -3.20 1.95 8.12
CA LEU A 256 -3.73 3.31 8.23
C LEU A 256 -3.44 3.96 9.59
N ARG A 257 -3.26 3.17 10.66
CA ARG A 257 -2.85 3.68 11.98
C ARG A 257 -1.36 3.99 12.04
N ASP A 258 -0.54 3.16 11.42
CA ASP A 258 0.92 3.22 11.56
C ASP A 258 1.55 4.14 10.50
N TYR A 259 1.00 4.17 9.27
CA TYR A 259 1.52 4.92 8.13
C TYR A 259 0.50 5.89 7.51
N GLY A 260 -0.79 5.63 7.67
CA GLY A 260 -1.85 6.42 7.04
C GLY A 260 -2.07 6.05 5.57
N GLY A 261 -2.81 6.88 4.85
CA GLY A 261 -3.06 6.75 3.42
C GLY A 261 -3.28 8.09 2.73
N TYR A 262 -2.70 8.25 1.54
CA TYR A 262 -2.77 9.46 0.73
C TYR A 262 -3.90 9.37 -0.30
N VAL A 263 -4.63 10.48 -0.47
CA VAL A 263 -5.60 10.60 -1.58
C VAL A 263 -4.84 10.71 -2.89
N VAL A 264 -5.05 9.77 -3.81
CA VAL A 264 -4.31 9.72 -5.09
C VAL A 264 -5.17 10.03 -6.31
N ASP A 265 -6.46 9.71 -6.27
CA ASP A 265 -7.41 10.00 -7.33
C ASP A 265 -8.80 10.24 -6.73
N GLU A 266 -9.64 10.89 -7.52
CA GLU A 266 -11.06 10.99 -7.26
C GLU A 266 -11.83 9.78 -7.82
N THR A 267 -13.02 9.51 -7.28
CA THR A 267 -13.75 8.26 -7.59
C THR A 267 -14.93 8.37 -8.56
N ALA A 268 -15.29 9.59 -8.97
CA ALA A 268 -16.40 9.98 -9.83
C ALA A 268 -17.80 9.46 -9.44
N ASN A 269 -17.91 8.70 -8.35
CA ASN A 269 -19.10 8.00 -7.84
C ASN A 269 -19.27 8.24 -6.33
N ASP A 270 -20.31 7.66 -5.72
CA ASP A 270 -20.62 7.67 -4.29
C ASP A 270 -19.67 6.83 -3.40
N LYS A 271 -18.50 6.46 -3.94
CA LYS A 271 -17.60 5.46 -3.34
C LYS A 271 -16.22 6.02 -3.04
N ASN A 272 -15.53 5.38 -2.12
CA ASN A 272 -14.08 5.53 -1.96
C ASN A 272 -13.37 4.27 -2.44
N PHE A 273 -12.05 4.31 -2.58
CA PHE A 273 -11.28 3.10 -2.89
C PHE A 273 -9.99 2.97 -2.11
N VAL A 274 -9.50 1.73 -2.09
CA VAL A 274 -8.12 1.38 -1.78
C VAL A 274 -7.47 0.81 -3.05
N VAL A 275 -6.23 1.19 -3.33
CA VAL A 275 -5.50 0.68 -4.50
C VAL A 275 -4.74 -0.60 -4.17
N VAL A 276 -4.95 -1.65 -4.97
CA VAL A 276 -4.28 -2.95 -4.86
C VAL A 276 -3.53 -3.30 -6.14
N GLU A 277 -2.56 -4.20 -6.05
CA GLU A 277 -1.91 -4.80 -7.22
C GLU A 277 -2.89 -5.74 -7.92
N ARG A 278 -2.88 -5.76 -9.26
CA ARG A 278 -3.60 -6.78 -10.03
C ARG A 278 -3.22 -8.18 -9.57
N GLY A 279 -4.22 -8.97 -9.18
CA GLY A 279 -4.10 -10.29 -8.59
C GLY A 279 -4.12 -10.33 -7.05
N ALA A 280 -4.09 -9.18 -6.36
CA ALA A 280 -4.26 -9.09 -4.90
C ALA A 280 -5.73 -8.94 -4.47
N GLU A 281 -6.66 -8.66 -5.40
CA GLU A 281 -8.09 -8.49 -5.13
C GLU A 281 -8.70 -9.67 -4.34
N PRO A 282 -8.38 -10.96 -4.67
CA PRO A 282 -8.90 -12.10 -3.91
C PRO A 282 -8.46 -12.13 -2.44
N GLU A 283 -7.42 -11.39 -2.06
CA GLU A 283 -6.93 -11.30 -0.68
C GLU A 283 -7.69 -10.27 0.16
N MET A 284 -8.57 -9.47 -0.46
CA MET A 284 -9.39 -8.44 0.21
C MET A 284 -10.90 -8.69 0.05
N PRO A 285 -11.42 -9.85 0.49
CA PRO A 285 -12.83 -10.21 0.28
C PRO A 285 -13.82 -9.29 1.01
N ASN A 286 -13.37 -8.49 1.97
CA ASN A 286 -14.24 -7.66 2.80
C ASN A 286 -14.19 -6.16 2.47
N ILE A 287 -13.75 -5.77 1.27
CA ILE A 287 -13.76 -4.35 0.85
C ILE A 287 -15.15 -3.69 0.99
N HIS A 288 -16.23 -4.39 0.63
CA HIS A 288 -17.61 -3.90 0.73
C HIS A 288 -18.26 -4.08 2.12
N SER A 289 -17.50 -4.55 3.11
CA SER A 289 -18.07 -4.91 4.41
C SER A 289 -18.48 -3.67 5.22
N GLY A 290 -19.40 -3.87 6.17
CA GLY A 290 -19.72 -2.82 7.13
C GLY A 290 -18.54 -2.45 8.04
N GLU A 291 -17.60 -3.38 8.25
CA GLU A 291 -16.39 -3.11 9.01
C GLU A 291 -15.46 -2.15 8.23
N MET A 292 -15.24 -2.38 6.94
CA MET A 292 -14.43 -1.49 6.10
C MET A 292 -15.05 -0.09 5.97
N ARG A 293 -16.36 0.01 5.76
CA ARG A 293 -17.07 1.31 5.74
C ARG A 293 -16.95 2.05 7.07
N ARG A 294 -17.11 1.35 8.20
CA ARG A 294 -16.91 1.93 9.54
C ARG A 294 -15.46 2.38 9.77
N LEU A 295 -14.48 1.66 9.23
CA LEU A 295 -13.08 2.05 9.30
C LEU A 295 -12.85 3.39 8.58
N PHE A 296 -13.33 3.52 7.35
CA PHE A 296 -13.18 4.76 6.58
C PHE A 296 -13.92 5.96 7.19
N ALA A 297 -15.12 5.75 7.74
CA ALA A 297 -15.84 6.77 8.49
C ALA A 297 -15.14 7.20 9.81
N SER A 298 -14.15 6.43 10.28
CA SER A 298 -13.37 6.73 11.49
C SER A 298 -12.04 7.44 11.23
N LEU A 299 -11.73 7.73 9.96
CA LEU A 299 -10.47 8.35 9.58
C LEU A 299 -10.39 9.80 10.07
N SER A 300 -9.16 10.24 10.26
CA SER A 300 -8.83 11.62 10.60
C SER A 300 -7.82 12.16 9.61
N ILE A 301 -7.94 13.45 9.30
CA ILE A 301 -6.92 14.19 8.55
C ILE A 301 -5.71 14.36 9.47
N VAL A 302 -4.52 14.06 8.96
CA VAL A 302 -3.26 14.43 9.59
C VAL A 302 -2.92 15.88 9.20
N THR A 303 -3.43 16.84 9.97
CA THR A 303 -3.50 18.26 9.56
C THR A 303 -2.13 18.91 9.39
N ASN A 304 -1.14 18.47 10.16
CA ASN A 304 0.23 18.93 10.10
C ASN A 304 1.14 18.08 9.19
N SER A 305 0.58 17.28 8.29
CA SER A 305 1.35 16.62 7.23
C SER A 305 1.70 17.62 6.12
N ALA A 306 3.00 17.87 5.95
CA ALA A 306 3.57 18.75 4.93
C ALA A 306 4.97 18.25 4.53
N ARG A 307 5.57 18.88 3.51
CA ARG A 307 6.90 18.52 3.00
C ARG A 307 7.96 18.57 4.10
N GLU A 308 7.88 19.55 4.99
CA GLU A 308 8.81 19.78 6.10
C GLU A 308 8.47 18.93 7.32
N THR A 309 7.23 18.42 7.40
CA THR A 309 6.72 17.58 8.50
C THR A 309 6.05 16.30 7.97
N PRO A 310 6.78 15.46 7.21
CA PRO A 310 6.19 14.29 6.56
C PRO A 310 5.65 13.30 7.58
N GLY A 311 4.39 12.89 7.40
CA GLY A 311 3.68 12.05 8.37
C GLY A 311 3.29 12.77 9.67
N GLY A 312 3.29 14.10 9.69
CA GLY A 312 2.81 14.90 10.82
C GLY A 312 3.88 15.30 11.85
N GLY A 313 5.15 15.32 11.49
CA GLY A 313 6.23 15.80 12.37
C GLY A 313 7.61 15.79 11.71
N PRO A 314 8.66 16.26 12.41
CA PRO A 314 10.03 16.33 11.88
C PRO A 314 10.51 14.98 11.37
N LEU A 315 11.30 14.97 10.28
CA LEU A 315 11.77 13.73 9.64
C LEU A 315 12.52 12.81 10.64
N ASP A 316 13.35 13.40 11.49
CA ASP A 316 14.17 12.77 12.53
C ASP A 316 13.45 12.60 13.89
N GLY A 317 12.16 12.95 13.96
CA GLY A 317 11.34 12.78 15.15
C GLY A 317 10.90 11.33 15.40
N PRO A 318 10.40 11.04 16.62
CA PRO A 318 9.87 9.73 16.98
C PRO A 318 8.68 9.31 16.10
N ARG A 319 8.67 8.02 15.73
CA ARG A 319 7.71 7.41 14.81
C ARG A 319 6.88 6.35 15.51
N ARG A 320 5.66 6.10 15.01
CA ARG A 320 4.73 5.13 15.63
C ARG A 320 5.26 3.70 15.65
N VAL A 321 5.97 3.32 14.61
CA VAL A 321 6.61 2.01 14.46
C VAL A 321 8.02 2.20 13.92
N ALA A 322 8.82 1.14 13.96
CA ALA A 322 10.19 1.17 13.44
C ALA A 322 10.17 1.53 11.95
N CYS A 323 11.06 2.43 11.54
CA CYS A 323 11.21 2.81 10.15
C CYS A 323 11.82 1.68 9.31
N ALA A 324 11.74 1.81 7.98
CA ALA A 324 12.19 0.78 7.07
C ALA A 324 13.68 0.42 7.29
N PRO A 325 14.02 -0.87 7.44
CA PRO A 325 15.41 -1.28 7.55
C PRO A 325 16.15 -1.12 6.22
N PRO A 326 17.49 -1.26 6.22
CA PRO A 326 18.26 -1.21 4.97
C PRO A 326 17.90 -2.35 4.01
N PHE A 327 18.18 -2.13 2.73
CA PHE A 327 18.19 -3.17 1.72
C PHE A 327 19.32 -4.18 1.99
N ALA A 328 19.32 -5.30 1.26
CA ALA A 328 20.35 -6.32 1.37
C ALA A 328 21.79 -5.82 1.13
N ASP A 329 21.95 -4.72 0.37
CA ASP A 329 23.23 -4.05 0.13
C ASP A 329 23.63 -3.04 1.22
N GLY A 330 22.83 -2.90 2.28
CA GLY A 330 23.05 -1.99 3.41
C GLY A 330 22.57 -0.55 3.17
N THR A 331 22.05 -0.24 1.98
CA THR A 331 21.59 1.12 1.63
C THR A 331 20.10 1.34 1.96
N GLY A 332 19.64 2.60 1.88
CA GLY A 332 18.21 2.94 1.92
C GLY A 332 17.48 2.70 3.26
N GLY A 333 18.21 2.32 4.30
CA GLY A 333 17.67 2.10 5.64
C GLY A 333 17.63 3.38 6.47
N ALA A 334 16.69 3.43 7.40
CA ALA A 334 16.56 4.55 8.32
C ALA A 334 17.72 4.63 9.32
N PRO A 335 18.00 5.81 9.88
CA PRO A 335 18.86 5.93 11.06
C PRO A 335 18.35 5.03 12.20
N PRO A 336 19.23 4.50 13.07
CA PRO A 336 18.83 3.63 14.19
C PRO A 336 17.82 4.25 15.15
N THR A 337 17.73 5.58 15.19
CA THR A 337 16.81 6.35 16.02
C THR A 337 15.42 6.51 15.40
N CYS A 338 15.21 6.06 14.15
CA CYS A 338 13.93 6.18 13.46
C CYS A 338 12.99 5.05 13.89
N GLY A 339 12.15 5.35 14.87
CA GLY A 339 11.19 4.40 15.42
C GLY A 339 10.45 5.00 16.61
N PRO A 340 9.73 4.16 17.38
CA PRO A 340 9.15 4.57 18.65
C PRO A 340 10.25 5.12 19.55
N SER A 341 9.94 6.18 20.29
CA SER A 341 10.80 6.55 21.41
C SER A 341 10.77 5.41 22.42
N ASP A 342 11.95 4.95 22.85
CA ASP A 342 12.07 4.12 24.05
C ASP A 342 11.54 4.98 25.21
N ALA A 343 10.29 4.76 25.62
CA ALA A 343 9.66 5.43 26.76
C ALA A 343 10.14 4.83 28.09
#